data_AF-A0A953URG3-F1
#
_entry.id   AF-A0A953URG3-F1
#
_cell.length_a   1.000
_cell.length_b   1.000
_cell.length_c   1.000
_cell.angle_alpha   90.00
_cell.angle_beta   90.00
_cell.angle_gamma   90.00
#
_symmetry.space_group_name_H-M   'P 1'
#
loop_
_entity.id
_entity.type
_entity.pdbx_description
1 polymer ?
#
loop_
_entity_poly.entity_id
_entity_poly.type
_entity_poly.pdbx_seq_one_letter_code
_entity_poly.pdbx_strand_id
1 'polypeptide(L)' 'MSASFRADAFNLLNHAILNAPAANISTAATFGRITGSSNPRKLQLMFRVEF' A
#
# COMPACT_ATOMS: atom_id res chain seq x y z
N MET A 1 -4.89 32.74 -10.91
CA MET A 1 -5.61 31.53 -11.34
C MET A 1 -4.70 30.50 -12.02
N SER A 2 -4.46 29.38 -11.35
CA SER A 2 -3.72 28.22 -11.88
C SER A 2 -4.53 26.93 -11.67
N ALA A 3 -4.33 25.96 -12.56
CA ALA A 3 -4.92 24.62 -12.43
C ALA A 3 -3.84 23.57 -12.70
N SER A 4 -3.80 22.50 -11.90
CA SER A 4 -2.86 21.40 -12.07
C SER A 4 -3.49 20.04 -11.81
N PHE A 5 -3.03 19.05 -12.59
CA PHE A 5 -3.36 17.64 -12.42
C PHE A 5 -2.12 16.88 -11.98
N ARG A 6 -2.31 15.88 -11.12
CA ARG A 6 -1.28 14.93 -10.74
C ARG A 6 -1.83 13.52 -10.78
N ALA A 7 -1.10 12.63 -11.42
CA ALA A 7 -1.38 11.21 -11.48
C ALA A 7 -0.20 10.45 -10.88
N ASP A 8 -0.45 9.72 -9.79
CA ASP A 8 0.54 8.89 -9.13
C ASP A 8 0.17 7.42 -9.27
N ALA A 9 1.17 6.58 -9.54
CA ALA A 9 1.04 5.14 -9.52
C ALA A 9 2.02 4.54 -8.49
N PHE A 10 1.47 3.77 -7.55
CA PHE A 10 2.24 3.06 -6.53
C PHE A 10 2.14 1.56 -6.78
N ASN A 11 3.27 0.85 -6.58
CA ASN A 11 3.39 -0.56 -6.90
C ASN A 11 2.88 -0.85 -8.33
N LEU A 12 3.43 -0.12 -9.32
CA LEU A 12 2.95 -0.11 -10.70
C LEU A 12 2.87 -1.52 -11.29
N LEU A 13 3.86 -2.38 -11.00
CA LEU A 13 3.91 -3.75 -11.48
C LEU A 13 3.11 -4.75 -10.62
N ASN A 14 2.47 -4.29 -9.53
CA ASN A 14 1.74 -5.12 -8.57
C ASN A 14 2.62 -6.25 -7.97
N HIS A 15 3.86 -5.92 -7.60
CA HIS A 15 4.71 -6.83 -6.86
C HIS A 15 4.13 -7.07 -5.45
N ALA A 16 4.05 -8.34 -5.04
CA ALA A 16 3.58 -8.71 -3.72
C ALA A 16 4.60 -8.28 -2.65
N ILE A 17 4.17 -7.42 -1.73
CA ILE A 17 4.97 -7.00 -0.57
C ILE A 17 4.35 -7.68 0.64
N LEU A 18 4.99 -8.75 1.12
CA LEU A 18 4.51 -9.52 2.25
C LEU A 18 4.96 -8.89 3.57
N ASN A 19 4.11 -8.98 4.59
CA ASN A 19 4.48 -8.52 5.94
C ASN A 19 5.44 -9.51 6.60
N ALA A 20 6.09 -9.08 7.69
CA ALA A 20 6.84 -10.00 8.53
C ALA A 20 5.93 -11.13 9.07
N PRO A 21 6.45 -12.35 9.24
CA PRO A 21 5.72 -13.42 9.92
C PRO A 21 5.30 -13.01 11.33
N ALA A 22 4.15 -13.49 11.81
CA ALA A 22 3.69 -13.16 13.15
C ALA A 22 4.66 -13.69 14.22
N ALA A 23 5.14 -12.80 15.10
CA ALA A 23 6.15 -13.10 16.09
C ALA A 23 5.60 -13.36 17.51
N ASN A 24 4.29 -13.17 17.74
CA ASN A 24 3.69 -13.39 19.05
C ASN A 24 3.49 -14.89 19.32
N ILE A 25 4.32 -15.45 20.20
CA ILE A 25 4.27 -16.87 20.58
C ILE A 25 3.01 -17.25 21.37
N SER A 26 2.36 -16.27 22.02
CA SER A 26 1.09 -16.47 22.74
C SER A 26 -0.08 -16.70 21.77
N THR A 27 0.08 -16.36 20.48
CA THR A 27 -0.91 -16.59 19.42
C THR A 27 -0.46 -17.74 18.52
N ALA A 28 -0.38 -18.94 19.09
CA ALA A 28 0.21 -20.12 18.45
C ALA A 28 -0.38 -20.46 17.06
N ALA A 29 -1.66 -20.15 16.82
CA ALA A 29 -2.32 -20.39 15.53
C ALA A 29 -1.69 -19.63 14.36
N THR A 30 -1.03 -18.50 14.61
CA THR A 30 -0.46 -17.65 13.57
C THR A 30 1.05 -17.47 13.68
N PHE A 31 1.69 -17.93 14.77
CA PHE A 31 3.13 -17.80 14.97
C PHE A 31 3.92 -18.36 13.78
N GLY A 32 4.88 -17.58 13.28
CA GLY A 32 5.71 -17.94 12.13
C GLY A 32 5.00 -17.90 10.77
N ARG A 33 3.73 -17.51 10.70
CA ARG A 33 2.97 -17.40 9.44
C ARG A 33 2.84 -15.94 9.01
N ILE A 34 2.95 -15.71 7.70
CA ILE A 34 2.58 -14.43 7.08
C ILE A 34 1.07 -14.47 6.83
N THR A 35 0.33 -13.57 7.47
CA THR A 35 -1.14 -13.51 7.38
C THR A 35 -1.66 -12.30 6.62
N GLY A 36 -0.75 -11.48 6.07
CA GLY A 36 -1.13 -10.27 5.35
C GLY A 36 -0.01 -9.72 4.47
N SER A 37 -0.41 -8.79 3.62
CA SER A 37 0.47 -8.05 2.71
C SER A 37 0.36 -6.55 2.94
N SER A 38 1.34 -5.81 2.45
CA SER A 38 1.36 -4.35 2.42
C SER A 38 0.61 -3.80 1.20
N ASN A 39 0.85 -2.52 0.89
CA ASN A 39 0.16 -1.75 -0.13
C ASN A 39 0.16 -2.44 -1.51
N PRO A 40 -1.02 -2.78 -2.07
CA PRO A 40 -1.14 -3.30 -3.43
C PRO A 40 -0.95 -2.18 -4.47
N ARG A 41 -1.10 -2.51 -5.77
CA ARG A 41 -1.14 -1.48 -6.84
C ARG A 41 -2.21 -0.44 -6.53
N LYS A 42 -1.82 0.83 -6.55
CA LYS A 42 -2.71 1.97 -6.34
C LYS A 42 -2.47 3.03 -7.40
N LEU A 43 -3.55 3.57 -7.95
CA LEU A 43 -3.56 4.74 -8.82
C LEU A 43 -4.26 5.86 -8.07
N GLN A 44 -3.65 7.03 -8.03
CA GLN A 44 -4.20 8.21 -7.37
C GLN A 44 -4.21 9.38 -8.35
N LEU A 45 -5.34 10.07 -8.41
CA LEU A 45 -5.55 11.24 -9.24
C LEU A 45 -5.89 12.41 -8.34
N MET A 46 -5.24 13.53 -8.58
CA MET A 46 -5.48 14.78 -7.87
C MET A 46 -5.65 15.92 -8.87
N PHE A 47 -6.55 16.82 -8.54
CA PHE A 47 -6.78 18.08 -9.25
C PHE A 47 -6.71 19.22 -8.25
N ARG A 48 -5.98 20.28 -8.60
CA ARG A 48 -5.83 21.48 -7.78
C ARG A 48 -6.19 22.71 -8.61
N VAL A 49 -6.98 23.59 -8.01
CA VAL A 49 -7.27 24.93 -8.52
C VAL A 49 -6.78 25.94 -7.49
N GLU A 50 -6.12 26.98 -7.96
CA GLU A 50 -5.69 28.13 -7.18
C GLU A 50 -6.27 29.38 -7.85
N PHE A 51 -6.95 30.22 -7.08
CA PHE A 51 -7.70 31.37 -7.59
C PHE A 51 -6.85 32.63 -7.52
#